data_AF-A0A7X6UXX9-F1
#
_entry.id   AF-A0A7X6UXX9-F1
#
_cell.length_a   1.000
_cell.length_b   1.000
_cell.length_c   1.000
_cell.angle_alpha   90.00
_cell.angle_beta   90.00
_cell.angle_gamma   90.00
#
_symmetry.space_group_name_H-M   'P 1'
#
loop_
_entity.id
_entity.type
_entity.pdbx_description
1 polymer ?
#
loop_
_entity_poly.entity_id
_entity_poly.type
_entity_poly.pdbx_seq_one_letter_code
_entity_poly.pdbx_strand_id
1 'polypeptide(L)'
;LDLYATSVDYDPKSQATIQFFKIVQNKLHYATNELTAPEVIHIRADSTKEFMGLTTFKGAMPTLNEAKIAKNYLTEDEMFRLNRLVSAFFDLAELRAKEQTPMYMQNWIDELDRFSQIYGKDRC
;
A
#
# COMPACT_ATOMS: atom_id res chain seq x y z
N LEU A 1 -3.78 -12.05 3.09
CA LEU A 1 -2.30 -11.92 3.20
C LEU A 1 -1.66 -13.26 2.77
N ASP A 2 -2.13 -13.84 1.66
CA ASP A 2 -1.82 -15.24 1.28
C ASP A 2 -1.21 -15.38 -0.12
N LEU A 3 -1.24 -14.30 -0.91
CA LEU A 3 -0.78 -14.32 -2.28
C LEU A 3 0.75 -14.51 -2.39
N TYR A 4 1.50 -13.71 -1.63
CA TYR A 4 2.97 -13.74 -1.69
C TYR A 4 3.57 -15.00 -1.08
N ALA A 5 2.78 -15.74 -0.27
CA ALA A 5 3.15 -17.05 0.25
C ALA A 5 3.27 -18.12 -0.86
N THR A 6 2.81 -17.81 -2.08
CA THR A 6 3.01 -18.65 -3.26
C THR A 6 4.36 -18.43 -3.96
N SER A 7 5.13 -17.41 -3.55
CA SER A 7 6.45 -17.13 -4.13
C SER A 7 7.46 -18.20 -3.69
N VAL A 8 8.35 -18.58 -4.60
CA VAL A 8 9.31 -19.68 -4.40
C VAL A 8 10.28 -19.41 -3.25
N ASP A 9 10.63 -18.14 -3.06
CA ASP A 9 11.58 -17.63 -2.05
C ASP A 9 10.89 -17.00 -0.83
N TYR A 10 9.58 -17.24 -0.65
CA TYR A 10 8.84 -16.68 0.47
C TYR A 10 9.26 -17.29 1.81
N ASP A 11 9.82 -16.46 2.68
CA ASP A 11 9.96 -16.76 4.11
C ASP A 11 9.29 -15.63 4.92
N PRO A 12 8.19 -15.91 5.66
CA PRO A 12 7.44 -14.91 6.43
C PRO A 12 8.26 -14.23 7.53
N LYS A 13 9.37 -14.84 7.96
CA LYS A 13 10.27 -14.31 9.00
C LYS A 13 11.51 -13.64 8.42
N SER A 14 11.73 -13.74 7.11
CA SER A 14 12.88 -13.11 6.47
C SER A 14 12.76 -11.59 6.44
N GLN A 15 13.89 -10.90 6.54
CA GLN A 15 13.93 -9.46 6.34
C GLN A 15 13.48 -9.08 4.91
N ALA A 16 13.75 -9.94 3.93
CA ALA A 16 13.35 -9.72 2.53
C ALA A 16 11.81 -9.60 2.41
N THR A 17 11.05 -10.49 3.04
CA THR A 17 9.58 -10.43 3.04
C THR A 17 9.06 -9.18 3.75
N ILE A 18 9.64 -8.79 4.88
CA ILE A 18 9.25 -7.56 5.59
C ILE A 18 9.53 -6.32 4.73
N GLN A 19 10.69 -6.26 4.08
CA GLN A 19 11.04 -5.17 3.17
C GLN A 19 10.11 -5.14 1.96
N PHE A 20 9.82 -6.29 1.36
CA PHE A 20 8.88 -6.42 0.26
C PHE A 20 7.50 -5.81 0.60
N PHE A 21 6.90 -6.19 1.73
CA PHE A 21 5.60 -5.63 2.12
C PHE A 21 5.65 -4.11 2.33
N LYS A 22 6.76 -3.58 2.86
CA LYS A 22 6.95 -2.12 2.98
C LYS A 22 7.03 -1.45 1.61
N ILE A 23 7.75 -2.05 0.67
CA ILE A 23 7.87 -1.55 -0.71
C ILE A 23 6.49 -1.52 -1.38
N VAL A 24 5.74 -2.62 -1.32
CA VAL A 24 4.40 -2.71 -1.90
C VAL A 24 3.46 -1.66 -1.31
N GLN A 25 3.42 -1.54 0.02
CA GLN A 25 2.57 -0.54 0.69
C GLN A 25 2.95 0.88 0.30
N ASN A 26 4.25 1.21 0.26
CA ASN A 26 4.69 2.55 -0.12
C ASN A 26 4.34 2.88 -1.58
N LYS A 27 4.55 1.93 -2.51
CA LYS A 27 4.22 2.12 -3.92
C LYS A 27 2.73 2.32 -4.16
N LEU A 28 1.88 1.51 -3.55
CA LEU A 28 0.43 1.66 -3.65
C LEU A 28 -0.06 2.97 -3.01
N HIS A 29 0.58 3.39 -1.91
CA HIS A 29 0.29 4.67 -1.28
C HIS A 29 0.63 5.83 -2.22
N TYR A 30 1.84 5.82 -2.78
CA TYR A 30 2.29 6.84 -3.72
C TYR A 30 1.43 6.88 -5.00
N ALA A 31 1.12 5.72 -5.57
CA ALA A 31 0.24 5.62 -6.74
C ALA A 31 -1.17 6.21 -6.51
N THR A 32 -1.59 6.34 -5.24
CA THR A 32 -2.90 6.89 -4.86
C THR A 32 -2.90 8.41 -4.78
N ASN A 33 -1.86 9.02 -4.21
CA ASN A 33 -1.87 10.43 -3.80
C ASN A 33 -0.59 11.22 -4.16
N GLU A 34 0.35 10.62 -4.90
CA GLU A 34 1.63 11.21 -5.32
C GLU A 34 2.54 11.65 -4.15
N LEU A 35 2.30 11.12 -2.95
CA LEU A 35 3.05 11.42 -1.74
C LEU A 35 3.48 10.13 -1.05
N THR A 36 4.68 10.12 -0.49
CA THR A 36 5.11 9.05 0.40
C THR A 36 4.35 9.10 1.72
N ALA A 37 4.25 7.98 2.43
CA ALA A 37 3.58 7.93 3.73
C ALA A 37 4.12 8.98 4.74
N PRO A 38 5.44 9.22 4.87
CA PRO A 38 5.97 10.30 5.70
C PRO A 38 5.53 11.70 5.24
N GLU A 39 5.50 11.97 3.94
CA GLU A 39 5.07 13.27 3.39
C GLU A 39 3.60 13.53 3.66
N VAL A 40 2.74 12.52 3.50
CA VAL A 40 1.31 12.62 3.84
C VAL A 40 1.13 13.00 5.30
N ILE A 41 1.82 12.32 6.22
CA ILE A 41 1.72 12.63 7.65
C ILE A 41 2.24 14.04 7.91
N HIS A 42 3.39 14.41 7.34
CA HIS A 42 3.98 15.74 7.54
C HIS A 42 3.08 16.88 7.05
N ILE A 43 2.43 16.71 5.89
CA ILE A 43 1.61 17.74 5.27
C ILE A 43 0.21 17.79 5.89
N ARG A 44 -0.36 16.64 6.27
CA ARG A 44 -1.77 16.54 6.66
C ARG A 44 -2.03 16.51 8.16
N ALA A 45 -1.05 16.10 8.98
CA ALA A 45 -1.21 16.09 10.43
C ALA A 45 -1.13 17.52 10.99
N ASP A 46 -2.26 18.00 11.52
CA ASP A 46 -2.40 19.39 11.95
C ASP A 46 -3.24 19.49 13.22
N SER A 47 -2.65 19.96 14.32
CA SER A 47 -3.31 20.07 15.62
C SER A 47 -4.48 21.06 15.65
N THR A 48 -4.61 21.92 14.65
CA THR A 48 -5.71 22.89 14.54
C THR A 48 -6.97 22.28 13.91
N LYS A 49 -6.85 21.11 13.28
CA LYS A 49 -7.97 20.39 12.65
C LYS A 49 -8.61 19.42 13.62
N GLU A 50 -9.89 19.16 13.41
CA GLU A 50 -10.60 18.09 14.11
C GLU A 50 -9.85 16.76 13.90
N PHE A 51 -9.68 15.99 14.99
CA PHE A 51 -8.93 14.74 14.98
C PHE A 51 -7.54 14.84 14.35
N MET A 52 -6.88 15.99 14.43
CA MET A 52 -5.58 16.26 13.79
C MET A 52 -5.57 16.12 12.25
N GLY A 53 -6.74 16.11 11.60
CA GLY A 53 -6.87 15.86 10.17
C GLY A 53 -6.98 14.38 9.79
N LEU A 54 -7.11 13.46 10.76
CA LEU A 54 -7.43 12.06 10.47
C LEU A 54 -8.85 11.94 9.93
N THR A 55 -9.01 11.24 8.82
CA THR A 55 -10.29 10.89 8.19
C THR A 55 -10.78 9.52 8.62
N THR A 56 -9.87 8.62 8.99
CA THR A 56 -10.17 7.23 9.36
C THR A 56 -9.44 6.84 10.64
N PHE A 57 -10.18 6.47 11.68
CA PHE A 57 -9.64 5.91 12.92
C PHE A 57 -10.70 5.06 13.60
N LYS A 58 -10.30 4.22 14.56
CA LYS A 58 -11.19 3.34 15.30
C LYS A 58 -11.62 4.03 16.60
N GLY A 59 -12.93 3.98 16.86
CA GLY A 59 -13.50 4.52 18.10
C GLY A 59 -13.84 6.01 18.01
N ALA A 60 -14.04 6.64 19.18
CA ALA A 60 -14.52 8.02 19.27
C ALA A 60 -13.40 9.08 19.16
N MET A 61 -12.14 8.71 19.42
CA MET A 61 -10.99 9.62 19.36
C MET A 61 -9.78 8.89 18.77
N PRO A 62 -8.98 9.54 17.93
CA PRO A 62 -7.79 8.95 17.34
C PRO A 62 -6.70 8.73 18.39
N THR A 63 -5.97 7.62 18.25
CA THR A 63 -4.81 7.32 19.08
C THR A 63 -3.51 7.80 18.42
N LEU A 64 -2.45 7.97 19.23
CA LEU A 64 -1.11 8.28 18.69
C LEU A 64 -0.65 7.25 17.64
N ASN A 65 -1.02 5.98 17.82
CA ASN A 65 -0.67 4.94 16.87
C ASN A 65 -1.37 5.14 15.54
N GLU A 66 -2.62 5.60 15.54
CA GLU A 66 -3.36 5.92 14.32
C GLU A 66 -2.87 7.18 13.65
N ALA A 67 -2.43 8.17 14.43
CA ALA A 67 -1.83 9.40 13.91
C ALA A 67 -0.50 9.13 13.16
N LYS A 68 0.16 8.00 13.41
CA LYS A 68 1.37 7.57 12.69
C LYS A 68 1.08 6.80 11.39
N ILE A 69 -0.18 6.53 11.07
CA ILE A 69 -0.55 5.76 9.89
C ILE A 69 -1.03 6.71 8.78
N ALA A 70 -0.24 6.86 7.72
CA ALA A 70 -0.53 7.78 6.62
C ALA A 70 -1.89 7.54 5.94
N LYS A 71 -2.32 6.28 5.82
CA LYS A 71 -3.61 5.92 5.22
C LYS A 71 -4.80 6.60 5.92
N ASN A 72 -4.67 6.91 7.20
CA ASN A 72 -5.71 7.51 8.01
C ASN A 72 -5.93 9.00 7.70
N TYR A 73 -5.07 9.61 6.88
CA TYR A 73 -5.20 10.98 6.39
C TYR A 73 -5.63 11.05 4.92
N LEU A 74 -5.97 9.91 4.31
CA LEU A 74 -6.46 9.86 2.93
C LEU A 74 -7.92 10.30 2.88
N THR A 75 -8.27 11.04 1.85
CA THR A 75 -9.68 11.34 1.52
C THR A 75 -10.44 10.06 1.16
N GLU A 76 -11.76 10.11 1.15
CA GLU A 76 -12.59 8.96 0.74
C GLU A 76 -12.26 8.48 -0.68
N ASP A 77 -12.05 9.42 -1.61
CA ASP A 77 -11.66 9.11 -2.99
C ASP A 77 -10.28 8.45 -3.10
N GLU A 78 -9.30 8.94 -2.33
CA GLU A 78 -7.96 8.34 -2.26
C GLU A 78 -8.03 6.95 -1.62
N MET A 79 -8.78 6.78 -0.53
CA MET A 79 -8.98 5.49 0.10
C MET A 79 -9.67 4.50 -0.85
N PHE A 80 -10.67 4.95 -1.60
CA PHE A 80 -11.32 4.15 -2.64
C PHE A 80 -10.32 3.71 -3.72
N ARG A 81 -9.50 4.62 -4.24
CA ARG A 81 -8.45 4.31 -5.23
C ARG A 81 -7.44 3.30 -4.68
N LEU A 82 -6.92 3.54 -3.47
CA LEU A 82 -5.98 2.64 -2.81
C LEU A 82 -6.55 1.22 -2.71
N ASN A 83 -7.79 1.10 -2.22
CA ASN A 83 -8.46 -0.19 -2.11
C ASN A 83 -8.63 -0.88 -3.47
N ARG A 84 -8.98 -0.13 -4.52
CA ARG A 84 -9.11 -0.67 -5.88
C ARG A 84 -7.78 -1.13 -6.48
N LEU A 85 -6.71 -0.37 -6.29
CA LEU A 85 -5.36 -0.76 -6.73
C LEU A 85 -4.89 -2.02 -5.99
N VAL A 86 -5.10 -2.10 -4.68
CA VAL A 86 -4.80 -3.28 -3.87
C VAL A 86 -5.57 -4.50 -4.39
N SER A 87 -6.89 -4.38 -4.58
CA SER A 87 -7.71 -5.49 -5.10
C SER A 87 -7.28 -5.94 -6.49
N ALA A 88 -7.09 -5.01 -7.43
CA ALA A 88 -6.67 -5.35 -8.80
C ALA A 88 -5.31 -6.04 -8.84
N PHE A 89 -4.37 -5.62 -7.97
CA PHE A 89 -3.09 -6.29 -7.85
C PHE A 89 -3.23 -7.71 -7.30
N PHE A 90 -4.13 -7.94 -6.32
CA PHE A 90 -4.44 -9.29 -5.85
C PHE A 90 -5.05 -10.17 -6.96
N ASP A 91 -5.98 -9.64 -7.75
CA ASP A 91 -6.61 -10.37 -8.85
C ASP A 91 -5.58 -10.78 -9.91
N LEU A 92 -4.70 -9.85 -10.31
CA LEU A 92 -3.59 -10.12 -11.24
C LEU A 92 -2.70 -11.25 -10.73
N ALA A 93 -2.38 -11.20 -9.46
CA ALA A 93 -1.47 -12.15 -8.87
C ALA A 93 -2.10 -13.53 -8.67
N GLU A 94 -3.41 -13.61 -8.39
CA GLU A 94 -4.14 -14.87 -8.39
C GLU A 94 -4.14 -15.52 -9.78
N LEU A 95 -4.29 -14.73 -10.85
CA LEU A 95 -4.21 -15.23 -12.23
C LEU A 95 -2.83 -15.83 -12.52
N ARG A 96 -1.75 -15.13 -12.16
CA ARG A 96 -0.37 -15.65 -12.30
C ARG A 96 -0.13 -16.94 -11.51
N ALA A 97 -0.68 -17.01 -10.30
CA ALA A 97 -0.61 -18.21 -9.47
C ALA A 97 -1.34 -19.40 -10.12
N LYS A 98 -2.52 -19.15 -10.75
CA LYS A 98 -3.25 -20.17 -11.52
C LYS A 98 -2.52 -20.62 -12.78
N GLU A 99 -1.80 -19.73 -13.44
CA GLU A 99 -0.95 -20.04 -14.61
C GLU A 99 0.32 -20.83 -14.24
N GLN A 100 0.52 -21.18 -12.96
CA GLN A 100 1.69 -21.90 -12.44
C GLN A 100 3.02 -21.26 -12.84
N THR A 101 3.03 -19.95 -13.04
CA THR A 101 4.26 -19.24 -13.38
C THR A 101 5.10 -19.11 -12.11
N PRO A 102 6.35 -19.63 -12.07
CA PRO A 102 7.19 -19.47 -10.89
C PRO A 102 7.48 -17.99 -10.66
N MET A 103 7.08 -17.46 -9.51
CA MET A 103 7.28 -16.07 -9.14
C MET A 103 8.22 -15.99 -7.93
N TYR A 104 9.20 -15.10 -8.02
CA TYR A 104 10.02 -14.68 -6.88
C TYR A 104 9.50 -13.34 -6.33
N MET A 105 9.83 -13.05 -5.08
CA MET A 105 9.43 -11.79 -4.42
C MET A 105 9.85 -10.55 -5.23
N GLN A 106 11.02 -10.57 -5.89
CA GLN A 106 11.45 -9.48 -6.76
C GLN A 106 10.56 -9.31 -8.01
N ASN A 107 10.08 -10.41 -8.60
CA ASN A 107 9.21 -10.33 -9.78
C ASN A 107 7.89 -9.63 -9.46
N TRP A 108 7.39 -9.80 -8.24
CA TRP A 108 6.21 -9.07 -7.76
C TRP A 108 6.44 -7.57 -7.61
N ILE A 109 7.66 -7.14 -7.25
CA ILE A 109 8.02 -5.71 -7.22
C ILE A 109 8.00 -5.15 -8.63
N ASP A 110 8.64 -5.84 -9.57
CA ASP A 110 8.72 -5.38 -10.96
C ASP A 110 7.33 -5.33 -11.62
N GLU A 111 6.46 -6.30 -11.34
CA GLU A 111 5.08 -6.30 -11.84
C GLU A 111 4.25 -5.19 -11.19
N LEU A 112 4.44 -4.93 -9.89
CA LEU A 112 3.79 -3.80 -9.21
C LEU A 112 4.26 -2.46 -9.78
N ASP A 113 5.51 -2.33 -10.17
CA ASP A 113 6.05 -1.12 -10.80
C ASP A 113 5.39 -0.87 -12.15
N ARG A 114 5.29 -1.90 -12.98
CA ARG A 114 4.56 -1.80 -14.25
C ARG A 114 3.09 -1.46 -14.03
N PHE A 115 2.45 -2.13 -13.07
CA PHE A 115 1.05 -1.87 -12.73
C PHE A 115 0.84 -0.43 -12.26
N SER A 116 1.71 0.08 -11.40
CA SER A 116 1.63 1.44 -10.85
C SER A 116 1.89 2.50 -11.92
N GLN A 117 2.76 2.23 -12.90
CA GLN A 117 2.97 3.12 -14.05
C GLN A 117 1.76 3.17 -15.00
N ILE A 118 1.04 2.05 -15.15
CA ILE A 118 -0.11 1.96 -16.07
C ILE A 118 -1.38 2.52 -15.42
N TYR A 119 -1.62 2.22 -14.14
CA TYR A 119 -2.89 2.48 -13.45
C TYR A 119 -2.78 3.50 -12.30
N GLY A 120 -1.58 3.75 -11.81
CA GLY A 120 -1.32 4.76 -10.79
C GLY A 120 -1.18 6.16 -11.38
N LYS A 121 -1.16 7.15 -10.50
CA LYS A 121 -0.80 8.54 -10.85
C LYS A 121 0.71 8.76 -11.02
N ASP A 122 1.51 7.72 -10.82
CA ASP A 122 2.96 7.74 -10.79
C ASP A 122 3.52 8.06 -12.20
N ARG A 123 3.71 9.34 -12.50
CA ARG A 123 4.36 9.83 -13.72
C ARG A 123 5.75 10.36 -13.38
N CYS A 124 6.73 9.45 -13.38
CA CYS A 124 8.18 9.68 -13.41
C CYS A 124 8.80 10.67 -12.43
#